data_AF-A0A8H3R3Y1-F1
#
_entry.id   AF-A0A8H3R3Y1-F1
#
_cell.length_a   1.000
_cell.length_b   1.000
_cell.length_c   1.000
_cell.angle_alpha   90.00
_cell.angle_beta   90.00
_cell.angle_gamma   90.00
#
_symmetry.space_group_name_H-M   'P 1'
#
loop_
_entity.id
_entity.type
_entity.pdbx_description
1 polymer ?
#
loop_
_entity_poly.entity_id
_entity_poly.type
_entity_poly.pdbx_seq_one_letter_code
_entity_poly.pdbx_strand_id
1 'polypeptide(L)'
;MNPTIEGISNSRYKSGGPIIHPSVQSLIITPICPRSLSFRPVLLPPNVKIQLRIGEESRAPTEVTVDGRVICMLDKGEWLEVQMSPYPIPCVNRIDEGVDWVKDINDLLKWNQNFEKI
;
A
#
# COMPACT_ATOMS: atom_id res chain seq x y z
N MET A 1 -7.43 6.36 6.33
CA MET A 1 -6.92 5.54 5.21
C MET A 1 -5.44 5.82 5.03
N ASN A 2 -4.58 4.82 5.19
CA ASN A 2 -3.17 4.95 4.85
C ASN A 2 -3.03 4.90 3.31
N PRO A 3 -2.35 5.86 2.67
CA PRO A 3 -2.09 5.79 1.25
C PRO A 3 -1.10 4.66 0.99
N THR A 4 -1.62 3.49 0.60
CA THR A 4 -0.79 2.41 0.05
C THR A 4 -0.49 2.78 -1.39
N ILE A 5 0.79 2.99 -1.71
CA ILE A 5 1.22 3.18 -3.10
C ILE A 5 1.17 1.80 -3.77
N GLU A 6 0.07 1.49 -4.46
CA GLU A 6 -0.02 0.32 -5.33
C GLU A 6 0.64 0.64 -6.68
N GLY A 7 1.94 0.34 -6.79
CA GLY A 7 2.69 0.60 -8.00
C GLY A 7 2.65 -0.55 -9.02
N ILE A 8 1.98 -0.31 -10.16
CA ILE A 8 2.46 -0.53 -11.54
C ILE A 8 2.69 -1.99 -11.99
N SER A 9 1.64 -2.81 -11.93
CA SER A 9 1.34 -3.83 -12.95
C SER A 9 -0.07 -4.36 -12.72
N ASN A 10 -0.72 -4.85 -13.78
CA ASN A 10 -2.06 -5.42 -13.72
C ASN A 10 -2.03 -6.75 -12.92
N SER A 11 -1.97 -6.68 -11.59
CA SER A 11 -1.90 -7.86 -10.72
C SER A 11 -2.95 -7.79 -9.62
N ARG A 12 -3.96 -8.66 -9.71
CA ARG A 12 -4.90 -9.02 -8.63
C ARG A 12 -4.24 -9.73 -7.44
N TYR A 13 -2.91 -9.70 -7.33
CA TYR A 13 -2.16 -10.42 -6.31
C TYR A 13 -1.91 -9.47 -5.15
N LYS A 14 -2.47 -9.80 -3.98
CA LYS A 14 -2.24 -9.06 -2.75
C LYS A 14 -0.73 -8.94 -2.53
N SER A 15 -0.19 -7.75 -2.66
CA SER A 15 1.18 -7.48 -2.26
C SER A 15 1.24 -7.78 -0.76
N GLY A 16 2.14 -8.70 -0.34
CA GLY A 16 2.19 -9.27 1.01
C GLY A 16 2.64 -8.30 2.10
N GLY A 17 2.08 -7.08 2.10
CA GLY A 17 2.34 -6.02 3.05
C GLY A 17 1.82 -6.36 4.45
N PRO A 18 2.38 -5.72 5.48
CA PRO A 18 1.91 -5.89 6.85
C PRO A 18 0.50 -5.33 7.03
N ILE A 19 -0.21 -5.87 8.01
CA ILE A 19 -1.47 -5.31 8.51
C ILE A 19 -1.11 -4.24 9.55
N ILE A 20 -1.58 -3.01 9.36
CA ILE A 20 -1.28 -1.89 10.24
C ILE A 20 -2.57 -1.26 10.77
N HIS A 21 -2.57 -0.94 12.07
CA HIS A 21 -3.67 -0.26 12.72
C HIS A 21 -3.89 1.15 12.12
N PRO A 22 -5.13 1.61 11.86
CA PRO A 22 -5.40 2.90 11.22
C PRO A 22 -4.82 4.11 11.96
N SER A 23 -4.71 4.04 13.29
CA SER A 23 -4.09 5.11 14.10
C SER A 23 -2.58 5.25 13.93
N VAL A 24 -1.88 4.28 13.30
CA VAL A 24 -0.45 4.37 13.03
C VAL A 24 -0.22 5.18 11.77
N GLN A 25 0.14 6.46 11.95
CA GLN A 25 0.51 7.36 10.85
C GLN A 25 1.85 6.94 10.25
N SER A 26 1.81 6.38 9.05
CA SER A 26 3.00 5.85 8.38
C SER A 26 2.79 5.70 6.88
N LEU A 27 3.90 5.63 6.14
CA LEU A 27 3.93 5.24 4.73
C LEU A 27 4.46 3.81 4.62
N ILE A 28 3.82 3.00 3.78
CA ILE A 28 4.26 1.63 3.51
C ILE A 28 4.67 1.53 2.05
N ILE A 29 5.87 1.00 1.80
CA ILE A 29 6.32 0.63 0.45
C ILE A 29 6.35 -0.89 0.38
N THR A 30 5.56 -1.46 -0.54
CA THR A 30 5.59 -2.89 -0.83
C THR A 30 5.90 -3.11 -2.32
N PRO A 31 7.04 -3.74 -2.66
CA PRO A 31 7.33 -4.07 -4.05
C PRO A 31 6.41 -5.19 -4.54
N ILE A 32 5.95 -5.07 -5.79
CA ILE A 32 5.14 -6.09 -6.45
C ILE A 32 6.06 -7.03 -7.23
N CYS A 33 5.96 -8.34 -6.95
CA CYS A 33 6.72 -9.41 -7.63
C CYS A 33 8.21 -9.08 -7.85
N PRO A 34 8.97 -8.69 -6.81
CA PRO A 34 10.37 -8.31 -6.97
C PRO A 34 11.19 -9.51 -7.46
N ARG A 35 12.14 -9.26 -8.38
CA ARG A 35 13.07 -10.30 -8.88
C ARG A 35 14.06 -10.82 -7.82
N SER A 36 14.14 -10.17 -6.65
CA SER A 36 14.95 -10.62 -5.53
C SER A 36 14.06 -11.03 -4.36
N LEU A 37 14.34 -12.21 -3.80
CA LEU A 37 13.61 -12.81 -2.69
C LEU A 37 13.82 -12.07 -1.35
N SER A 38 14.75 -11.11 -1.29
CA SER A 38 15.06 -10.34 -0.09
C SER A 38 14.27 -9.03 0.04
N PHE A 39 13.43 -8.69 -0.95
CA PHE A 39 12.60 -7.50 -0.86
C PHE A 39 11.45 -7.70 0.12
N ARG A 40 11.45 -6.91 1.19
CA ARG A 40 10.40 -6.89 2.21
C ARG A 40 9.67 -5.54 2.19
N PRO A 41 8.39 -5.50 2.59
CA PRO A 41 7.71 -4.24 2.86
C PRO A 41 8.50 -3.39 3.85
N VAL A 42 8.54 -2.08 3.63
CA VAL A 42 9.21 -1.12 4.52
C VAL A 42 8.18 -0.14 5.05
N LEU A 43 8.18 0.04 6.37
CA LEU A 43 7.40 1.05 7.07
C LEU A 43 8.26 2.31 7.27
N LEU A 44 7.73 3.46 6.87
CA LEU A 44 8.42 4.74 6.94
C LEU A 44 7.61 5.75 7.78
N PRO A 45 8.30 6.67 8.48
CA PRO A 45 7.63 7.69 9.29
C PRO A 45 6.88 8.70 8.39
N PRO A 46 5.89 9.43 8.94
CA PRO A 46 4.96 10.23 8.14
C PRO A 46 5.58 11.47 7.49
N ASN A 47 6.72 11.92 7.98
CA ASN A 47 7.41 13.13 7.55
C ASN A 47 8.42 12.90 6.42
N VAL A 48 8.53 11.67 5.89
CA VAL A 48 9.47 11.39 4.79
C VAL A 48 8.89 11.78 3.44
N LYS A 49 9.80 12.11 2.53
CA LYS A 49 9.54 12.24 1.10
C LYS A 49 10.22 11.09 0.38
N ILE A 50 9.47 10.36 -0.42
CA ILE A 50 9.96 9.20 -1.17
C ILE A 50 10.05 9.61 -2.63
N GLN A 51 11.24 9.58 -3.21
CA GLN A 51 11.43 9.79 -4.64
C GLN A 51 11.63 8.45 -5.34
N LEU A 52 10.80 8.14 -6.33
CA LEU A 52 10.95 6.97 -7.20
C LEU A 52 11.33 7.45 -8.59
N ARG A 53 12.50 7.01 -9.08
CA ARG A 53 13.02 7.38 -10.40
C ARG A 53 13.00 6.18 -11.34
N ILE A 54 12.59 6.41 -12.58
CA ILE A 54 12.67 5.41 -13.64
C ILE A 54 14.12 5.34 -14.12
N GLY A 55 14.74 4.16 -13.96
CA GLY A 55 16.11 3.94 -14.40
C GLY A 55 16.26 4.11 -15.91
N GLU A 56 17.41 4.65 -16.34
CA GLU A 56 17.72 4.87 -17.76
C GLU A 56 17.66 3.57 -18.59
N GLU A 57 18.01 2.45 -17.95
CA GLU A 57 17.97 1.09 -18.50
C GLU A 57 16.56 0.47 -18.56
N SER A 58 15.51 1.21 -18.17
CA SER A 58 14.14 0.71 -18.27
C SER A 58 13.81 0.37 -19.72
N ARG A 59 13.08 -0.73 -19.93
CA ARG A 59 12.70 -1.18 -21.28
C ARG A 59 11.49 -0.44 -21.84
N ALA A 60 10.67 0.14 -20.96
CA ALA A 60 9.43 0.81 -21.32
C ALA A 60 9.11 1.95 -20.33
N PRO A 61 8.24 2.89 -20.72
CA PRO A 61 7.62 3.83 -19.81
C PRO A 61 6.80 3.11 -18.74
N THR A 62 6.58 3.78 -17.63
CA THR A 62 6.00 3.21 -16.41
C THR A 62 4.70 3.94 -16.07
N GLU A 63 3.60 3.20 -15.91
CA GLU A 63 2.27 3.77 -15.63
C GLU A 63 2.06 4.02 -14.14
N VAL A 64 1.78 5.26 -13.74
CA VAL A 64 1.46 5.57 -12.34
C VAL A 64 -0.05 5.52 -12.13
N THR A 65 -0.47 4.70 -11.16
CA THR A 65 -1.86 4.54 -10.76
C THR A 65 -2.03 4.93 -9.29
N VAL A 66 -3.09 5.67 -9.00
CA VAL A 66 -3.50 6.04 -7.63
C VAL A 66 -4.96 5.62 -7.45
N ASP A 67 -5.25 4.86 -6.39
CA ASP A 67 -6.58 4.32 -6.10
C ASP A 67 -7.25 3.62 -7.30
N GLY A 68 -6.45 2.88 -8.08
CA GLY A 68 -6.91 2.14 -9.25
C GLY A 68 -7.17 2.99 -10.50
N ARG A 69 -6.83 4.28 -10.49
CA ARG A 69 -6.91 5.17 -11.67
C ARG A 69 -5.54 5.56 -12.16
N VAL A 70 -5.31 5.41 -13.46
CA VAL A 70 -4.09 5.87 -14.12
C VAL A 70 -4.06 7.40 -14.09
N ILE A 71 -2.99 7.97 -13.55
CA ILE A 71 -2.82 9.41 -13.42
C ILE A 71 -1.77 9.98 -14.40
N CYS A 72 -0.73 9.21 -14.72
CA CYS A 72 0.29 9.61 -15.68
C CYS A 72 1.15 8.42 -16.13
N MET A 73 1.95 8.65 -17.17
CA MET A 73 3.05 7.78 -17.59
C MET A 73 4.36 8.48 -17.23
N LEU A 74 5.35 7.71 -16.80
CA LEU A 74 6.71 8.18 -16.54
C LEU A 74 7.70 7.54 -17.51
N ASP A 75 8.46 8.37 -18.19
CA ASP A 75 9.54 7.99 -19.08
C ASP A 75 10.87 7.81 -18.34
N LYS A 76 11.88 7.34 -19.07
CA LYS A 76 13.25 7.16 -18.56
C LYS A 76 13.80 8.47 -18.00
N GLY A 77 14.45 8.39 -16.84
CA GLY A 77 15.04 9.55 -16.18
C GLY A 77 14.04 10.41 -15.40
N GLU A 78 12.74 10.26 -15.65
CA GLU A 78 11.69 10.91 -14.87
C GLU A 78 11.52 10.26 -13.50
N TRP A 79 10.88 11.00 -12.60
CA TRP A 79 10.66 10.59 -11.23
C TRP A 79 9.33 11.12 -10.69
N LEU A 80 8.88 10.49 -9.61
CA LEU A 80 7.73 10.92 -8.83
C LEU A 80 8.13 11.05 -7.35
N GLU A 81 7.54 12.01 -6.64
CA GLU A 81 7.69 12.15 -5.19
C GLU A 81 6.37 11.81 -4.50
N VAL A 82 6.44 11.01 -3.44
CA VAL A 82 5.30 10.69 -2.57
C VAL A 82 5.59 11.14 -1.15
N GLN A 83 4.59 11.75 -0.52
CA GLN A 83 4.61 12.21 0.86
C GLN A 83 3.20 12.09 1.46
N MET A 84 3.09 12.06 2.79
CA MET A 84 1.77 12.10 3.42
C MET A 84 1.09 13.46 3.19
N SER A 85 -0.20 13.41 2.89
CA SER A 85 -1.03 14.61 2.75
C SER A 85 -1.21 15.29 4.11
N PRO A 86 -1.18 16.63 4.18
CA PRO A 86 -1.56 17.37 5.38
C PRO A 86 -3.08 17.34 5.64
N TYR A 87 -3.87 16.84 4.69
CA TYR A 87 -5.33 16.76 4.78
C TYR A 87 -5.78 15.29 4.83
N PRO A 88 -5.87 14.66 6.02
CA PRO A 88 -6.39 13.30 6.15
C PRO A 88 -7.90 13.24 5.93
N ILE A 89 -8.38 12.11 5.42
CA ILE A 89 -9.81 11.86 5.23
C ILE A 89 -10.40 11.35 6.55
N PRO A 90 -11.35 12.06 7.19
CA PRO A 90 -12.02 11.59 8.40
C PRO A 90 -12.87 10.35 8.09
N CYS A 91 -12.69 9.28 8.87
CA CYS A 91 -13.53 8.08 8.81
C CYS A 91 -14.42 8.01 10.06
N VAL A 92 -15.70 7.67 9.88
CA VAL A 92 -16.66 7.52 10.98
C VAL A 92 -16.67 6.06 11.44
N ASN A 93 -16.44 5.85 12.73
CA ASN A 93 -16.49 4.52 13.37
C ASN A 93 -17.85 4.32 14.08
N ARG A 94 -18.25 3.05 14.29
CA ARG A 94 -19.56 2.72 14.88
C ARG A 94 -19.51 2.74 16.40
N ILE A 95 -18.37 2.35 16.98
CA ILE A 95 -18.15 2.28 18.42
C ILE A 95 -16.82 2.97 18.78
N ASP A 96 -15.76 2.17 18.97
CA ASP A 96 -14.41 2.58 19.36
C ASP A 96 -13.42 2.05 18.31
N GLU A 97 -12.43 2.87 17.94
CA GLU A 97 -11.53 2.58 16.81
C GLU A 97 -10.76 1.26 16.99
N GLY A 98 -10.33 0.94 18.22
CA GLY A 98 -9.57 -0.28 18.47
C GLY A 98 -10.43 -1.54 18.43
N VAL A 99 -11.62 -1.48 19.03
CA VAL A 99 -12.54 -2.63 19.09
C VAL A 99 -13.14 -2.92 17.72
N ASP A 100 -13.56 -1.88 16.99
CA ASP A 100 -14.13 -2.02 15.66
C ASP A 100 -13.10 -2.61 14.69
N TRP A 101 -11.87 -2.09 14.67
CA TRP A 101 -10.84 -2.57 13.73
C TRP A 101 -10.44 -4.03 13.97
N VAL A 102 -10.20 -4.45 15.22
CA VAL A 102 -9.83 -5.83 15.54
C VAL A 102 -10.97 -6.80 15.20
N LYS A 103 -12.21 -6.40 15.43
CA LYS A 103 -13.38 -7.21 15.08
C LYS A 103 -13.51 -7.33 13.56
N ASP A 104 -13.48 -6.21 12.85
CA ASP A 104 -13.64 -6.16 11.39
C ASP A 104 -12.55 -6.99 10.68
N ILE A 105 -11.30 -6.93 11.15
CA ILE A 105 -10.22 -7.68 10.52
C ILE A 105 -10.32 -9.19 10.78
N ASN A 106 -10.73 -9.61 11.98
CA ASN A 106 -11.00 -11.02 12.28
C ASN A 106 -12.19 -11.54 11.46
N ASP A 107 -13.24 -10.74 11.32
CA ASP A 107 -14.41 -11.09 10.52
C ASP A 107 -14.09 -11.15 9.02
N LEU A 108 -13.20 -10.30 8.52
CA LEU A 108 -12.77 -10.27 7.12
C LEU A 108 -11.82 -11.44 6.78
N LEU A 109 -10.82 -11.69 7.63
CA LEU A 109 -9.77 -12.69 7.38
C LEU A 109 -10.12 -14.10 7.89
N LYS A 110 -11.15 -14.21 8.74
CA LYS A 110 -11.60 -15.47 9.37
C LYS A 110 -10.47 -16.22 10.07
N TRP A 111 -9.56 -15.49 10.73
CA TRP A 111 -8.45 -16.10 11.44
C TRP A 111 -8.93 -17.06 12.54
N ASN A 112 -8.26 -18.22 12.64
CA ASN A 112 -8.51 -19.26 13.64
C ASN A 112 -9.94 -19.81 13.68
N GLN A 113 -10.72 -19.66 12.60
CA GLN A 113 -11.97 -20.40 12.46
C GLN A 113 -11.67 -21.84 12.02
N ASN A 114 -12.18 -22.81 12.76
CA ASN A 114 -12.18 -24.19 12.30
C ASN A 114 -13.02 -24.27 11.03
N PHE A 115 -12.44 -24.80 9.96
CA PHE A 115 -13.24 -25.22 8.81
C PHE A 115 -14.20 -26.30 9.30
N GLU A 116 -15.48 -25.98 9.48
CA GLU A 116 -16.47 -27.01 9.73
C GLU A 116 -16.41 -28.00 8.55
N LYS A 117 -16.18 -29.28 8.87
CA LYS A 117 -16.11 -30.36 7.88
C LYS A 117 -17.42 -30.35 7.09
N ILE A 118 -17.30 -30.17 5.78
CA ILE A 118 -18.33 -30.51 4.79
C ILE A 118 -18.56 -32.02 4.84
#